data_AF-A0A661PKP3-F1
#
_entry.id   AF-A0A661PKP3-F1
#
_cell.length_a   1.000
_cell.length_b   1.000
_cell.length_c   1.000
_cell.angle_alpha   90.00
_cell.angle_beta   90.00
_cell.angle_gamma   90.00
#
_symmetry.space_group_name_H-M   'P 1'
#
loop_
_entity.id
_entity.type
_entity.pdbx_description
1 polymer ?
#
loop_
_entity_poly.entity_id
_entity_poly.type
_entity_poly.pdbx_seq_one_letter_code
_entity_poly.pdbx_strand_id
1 'polypeptide(L)'
;MALALYTIFVLSGGGTFGPIVFIDEALDSAKVVIVEDDRRKEATATLKAMRKRSSEYKKGAEKLAKDWGPDTDDRDVSDEDLDEFWDKMINLNSEYSNDIVEMRFQLRDQLNRREWEAMFRNN
;
A
#
# COMPACT_ATOMS: atom_id res chain seq x y z
N MET A 1 -20.68 -7.70 12.82
CA MET A 1 -20.59 -6.25 12.48
C MET A 1 -19.15 -5.79 12.18
N ALA A 2 -18.12 -6.29 12.89
CA ALA A 2 -16.70 -6.00 12.61
C ALA A 2 -16.26 -6.36 11.19
N LEU A 3 -16.72 -7.50 10.65
CA LEU A 3 -16.49 -7.90 9.25
C LEU A 3 -17.02 -6.89 8.21
N ALA A 4 -18.13 -6.20 8.53
CA ALA A 4 -18.69 -5.14 7.70
C ALA A 4 -17.86 -3.85 7.76
N LEU A 5 -17.31 -3.52 8.93
CA LEU A 5 -16.40 -2.38 9.11
C LEU A 5 -15.03 -2.62 8.45
N TYR A 6 -14.51 -3.85 8.50
CA TYR A 6 -13.31 -4.24 7.75
C TYR A 6 -13.54 -4.14 6.24
N THR A 7 -14.66 -4.63 5.72
CA THR A 7 -14.99 -4.49 4.29
C THR A 7 -15.17 -3.03 3.91
N ILE A 8 -15.81 -2.20 4.74
CA ILE A 8 -15.91 -0.75 4.51
C ILE A 8 -14.52 -0.10 4.52
N PHE A 9 -13.66 -0.36 5.51
CA PHE A 9 -12.30 0.18 5.55
C PHE A 9 -11.48 -0.20 4.30
N VAL A 10 -11.62 -1.44 3.83
CA VAL A 10 -11.00 -1.94 2.60
C VAL A 10 -11.63 -1.37 1.32
N LEU A 11 -12.93 -1.03 1.30
CA LEU A 11 -13.67 -0.60 0.10
C LEU A 11 -13.89 0.93 -0.01
N SER A 12 -13.99 1.66 1.09
CA SER A 12 -14.43 3.07 1.13
C SER A 12 -13.30 4.10 1.11
N GLY A 13 -12.07 3.68 0.76
CA GLY A 13 -10.93 4.60 0.58
C GLY A 13 -9.62 4.18 1.25
N GLY A 14 -9.60 3.10 2.04
CA GLY A 14 -8.39 2.41 2.50
C GLY A 14 -7.93 1.30 1.54
N GLY A 15 -8.31 1.42 0.26
CA GLY A 15 -8.25 0.35 -0.74
C GLY A 15 -6.83 -0.10 -1.11
N THR A 16 -6.51 -1.29 -0.61
CA THR A 16 -5.33 -2.15 -0.80
C THR A 16 -4.95 -2.46 -2.25
N PHE A 17 -5.60 -1.85 -3.26
CA PHE A 17 -5.38 -2.09 -4.68
C PHE A 17 -5.08 -0.82 -5.49
N GLY A 18 -5.50 0.36 -5.04
CA GLY A 18 -5.23 1.63 -5.74
C GLY A 18 -3.74 1.95 -5.84
N PRO A 19 -2.94 1.82 -4.76
CA PRO A 19 -1.51 2.06 -4.82
C PRO A 19 -0.76 1.03 -5.67
N ILE A 20 -1.17 -0.25 -5.63
CA ILE A 20 -0.45 -1.35 -6.31
C ILE A 20 -0.59 -1.26 -7.83
N VAL A 21 -1.82 -1.03 -8.34
CA VAL A 21 -2.06 -0.88 -9.78
C VAL A 21 -1.30 0.34 -10.32
N PHE A 22 -1.30 1.44 -9.56
CA PHE A 22 -0.53 2.64 -9.88
C PHE A 22 0.99 2.40 -9.93
N ILE A 23 1.56 1.59 -9.03
CA ILE A 23 3.00 1.31 -9.00
C ILE A 23 3.45 0.49 -10.22
N ASP A 24 2.65 -0.50 -10.64
CA ASP A 24 3.01 -1.35 -11.79
C ASP A 24 2.98 -0.55 -13.11
N GLU A 25 1.99 0.31 -13.31
CA GLU A 25 1.95 1.23 -14.45
C GLU A 25 3.10 2.24 -14.42
N ALA A 26 3.43 2.76 -13.23
CA ALA A 26 4.57 3.65 -13.06
C ALA A 26 5.90 2.97 -13.36
N LEU A 27 6.07 1.68 -13.01
CA LEU A 27 7.28 0.91 -13.34
C LEU A 27 7.49 0.77 -14.85
N ASP A 28 6.42 0.55 -15.60
CA ASP A 28 6.49 0.45 -17.06
C ASP A 28 6.68 1.82 -17.70
N SER A 29 6.00 2.84 -17.19
CA SER A 29 6.18 4.23 -17.63
C SER A 29 7.61 4.75 -17.41
N ALA A 30 8.22 4.43 -16.26
CA ALA A 30 9.60 4.82 -15.94
C ALA A 30 10.62 4.33 -16.98
N LYS A 31 10.39 3.17 -17.61
CA LYS A 31 11.26 2.60 -18.65
C LYS A 31 11.24 3.41 -19.95
N VAL A 32 10.15 4.12 -20.21
CA VAL A 32 9.91 4.86 -21.45
C VAL A 32 10.18 6.36 -21.25
N VAL A 33 9.76 6.90 -20.11
CA VAL A 33 9.75 8.35 -19.84
C VAL A 33 11.10 8.86 -19.36
N ILE A 34 11.85 8.07 -18.58
CA ILE A 34 13.12 8.50 -17.98
C ILE A 34 14.27 8.11 -18.92
N VAL A 35 14.85 9.11 -19.59
CA VAL A 35 15.91 8.89 -20.58
C VAL A 35 17.25 8.58 -19.90
N GLU A 36 17.57 9.30 -18.81
CA GLU A 36 18.84 9.15 -18.11
C GLU A 36 18.92 7.82 -17.35
N ASP A 37 19.92 7.01 -17.68
CA ASP A 37 20.09 5.64 -17.18
C ASP A 37 20.15 5.54 -15.66
N ASP A 38 20.89 6.44 -15.01
CA ASP A 38 21.09 6.36 -13.56
C ASP A 38 19.85 6.82 -12.79
N ARG A 39 19.21 7.94 -13.19
CA ARG A 39 17.91 8.34 -12.63
C ARG A 39 16.83 7.27 -12.85
N ARG A 40 16.82 6.63 -14.02
CA ARG A 40 15.88 5.55 -14.33
C ARG A 40 16.07 4.37 -13.39
N LYS A 41 17.32 3.98 -13.10
CA LYS A 41 17.62 2.91 -12.14
C LYS A 41 17.13 3.27 -10.74
N GLU A 42 17.40 4.49 -10.27
CA GLU A 42 16.96 4.97 -8.96
C GLU A 42 15.44 4.99 -8.83
N ALA A 43 14.74 5.64 -9.78
CA ALA A 43 13.27 5.69 -9.80
C ALA A 43 12.64 4.29 -9.87
N THR A 44 13.19 3.40 -10.70
CA THR A 44 12.73 2.01 -10.80
C THR A 44 12.98 1.23 -9.51
N ALA A 45 14.08 1.49 -8.80
CA ALA A 45 14.38 0.85 -7.52
C ALA A 45 13.38 1.27 -6.44
N THR A 46 13.08 2.57 -6.34
CA THR A 46 12.06 3.11 -5.44
C THR A 46 10.69 2.53 -5.73
N LEU A 47 10.27 2.51 -7.00
CA LEU A 47 8.98 1.91 -7.40
C LEU A 47 8.91 0.40 -7.09
N LYS A 48 10.00 -0.35 -7.27
CA LYS A 48 10.05 -1.76 -6.86
C LYS A 48 9.95 -1.93 -5.34
N ALA A 49 10.56 -1.03 -4.56
CA ALA A 49 10.44 -1.02 -3.10
C ALA A 49 8.99 -0.74 -2.67
N MET A 50 8.31 0.23 -3.30
CA MET A 50 6.89 0.50 -3.05
C MET A 50 6.00 -0.71 -3.37
N ARG A 51 6.26 -1.40 -4.49
CA ARG A 51 5.54 -2.63 -4.87
C ARG A 51 5.73 -3.72 -3.83
N LYS A 52 6.98 -3.95 -3.40
CA LYS A 52 7.31 -4.96 -2.39
C LYS A 52 6.60 -4.65 -1.08
N ARG A 53 6.67 -3.40 -0.61
CA ARG A 53 6.04 -2.97 0.64
C ARG A 53 4.52 -3.10 0.61
N SER A 54 3.90 -2.79 -0.53
CA SER A 54 2.45 -3.00 -0.71
C SER A 54 2.06 -4.48 -0.70
N SER A 55 2.91 -5.37 -1.25
CA SER A 55 2.71 -6.82 -1.15
C SER A 55 2.84 -7.32 0.29
N GLU A 56 3.81 -6.81 1.05
CA GLU A 56 3.98 -7.14 2.47
C GLU A 56 2.79 -6.68 3.31
N TYR A 57 2.31 -5.45 3.09
CA TYR A 57 1.08 -4.94 3.71
C TYR A 57 -0.13 -5.83 3.43
N LYS A 58 -0.35 -6.18 2.16
CA LYS A 58 -1.44 -7.08 1.76
C LYS A 58 -1.35 -8.43 2.48
N LYS A 59 -0.17 -9.05 2.51
CA LYS A 59 0.04 -10.32 3.22
C LYS A 59 -0.19 -10.18 4.73
N GLY A 60 0.24 -9.07 5.33
CA GLY A 60 0.00 -8.74 6.74
C GLY A 60 -1.49 -8.61 7.04
N ALA A 61 -2.22 -7.87 6.22
CA ALA A 61 -3.67 -7.69 6.38
C ALA A 61 -4.45 -9.00 6.17
N GLU A 62 -4.08 -9.80 5.16
CA GLU A 62 -4.66 -11.14 4.95
C GLU A 62 -4.37 -12.08 6.12
N LYS A 63 -3.17 -12.01 6.71
CA LYS A 63 -2.82 -12.80 7.89
C LYS A 63 -3.62 -12.35 9.10
N LEU A 64 -3.71 -11.05 9.38
CA LEU A 64 -4.52 -10.51 10.47
C LEU A 64 -6.00 -10.91 10.33
N ALA A 65 -6.55 -10.85 9.11
CA ALA A 65 -7.91 -11.30 8.84
C ALA A 65 -8.12 -12.81 9.07
N LYS A 66 -7.12 -13.64 8.73
CA LYS A 66 -7.15 -15.10 8.99
C LYS A 66 -6.99 -15.42 10.47
N ASP A 67 -6.09 -14.73 11.15
CA ASP A 67 -5.87 -14.86 12.59
C ASP A 67 -7.12 -14.41 13.37
N TRP A 68 -7.87 -13.45 12.81
CA TRP A 68 -9.19 -13.06 13.31
C TRP A 68 -10.27 -14.13 13.04
N GLY A 69 -10.30 -14.70 11.84
CA GLY A 69 -10.89 -16.02 11.53
C GLY A 69 -12.42 -16.22 11.73
N PRO A 70 -13.00 -17.24 11.06
CA PRO A 70 -14.46 -17.45 10.95
C PRO A 70 -15.17 -17.90 12.24
N ASP A 71 -14.43 -18.23 13.30
CA ASP A 71 -15.01 -18.68 14.57
C ASP A 71 -15.58 -17.52 15.40
N THR A 72 -15.46 -16.26 14.95
CA THR A 72 -16.00 -15.09 15.67
C THR A 72 -17.53 -15.07 15.76
N ASP A 73 -18.25 -15.83 14.92
CA ASP A 73 -19.70 -16.00 15.08
C ASP A 73 -20.05 -16.95 16.24
N ASP A 74 -19.13 -17.83 16.66
CA ASP A 74 -19.29 -18.81 17.76
C ASP A 74 -18.40 -18.51 19.00
N ARG A 75 -17.50 -17.52 18.90
CA ARG A 75 -16.63 -17.07 20.00
C ARG A 75 -17.27 -15.89 20.71
N ASP A 76 -17.27 -15.93 22.03
CA ASP A 76 -17.55 -14.75 22.85
C ASP A 76 -16.36 -13.79 22.71
N VAL A 77 -16.42 -12.89 21.72
CA VAL A 77 -15.36 -11.93 21.43
C VAL A 77 -15.45 -10.82 22.47
N SER A 78 -14.40 -10.64 23.26
CA SER A 78 -14.32 -9.54 24.22
C SER A 78 -13.99 -8.21 23.53
N ASP A 79 -14.32 -7.09 24.19
CA ASP A 79 -13.87 -5.76 23.74
C ASP A 79 -12.34 -5.69 23.68
N GLU A 80 -11.64 -6.40 24.56
CA GLU A 80 -10.18 -6.48 24.59
C GLU A 80 -9.61 -7.19 23.35
N ASP A 81 -10.26 -8.25 22.87
CA ASP A 81 -9.89 -8.93 21.61
C ASP A 81 -10.08 -8.01 20.40
N LEU A 82 -11.16 -7.21 20.39
CA LEU A 82 -11.44 -6.23 19.35
C LEU A 82 -10.41 -5.11 19.34
N ASP A 83 -10.06 -4.58 20.51
CA ASP A 83 -9.04 -3.54 20.66
C ASP A 83 -7.68 -4.05 20.17
N GLU A 84 -7.29 -5.27 20.55
CA GLU A 84 -6.03 -5.88 20.11
C GLU A 84 -5.99 -6.04 18.56
N PHE A 85 -7.10 -6.44 17.95
CA PHE A 85 -7.18 -6.54 16.49
C PHE A 85 -7.07 -5.18 15.82
N TRP A 86 -7.79 -4.18 16.32
CA TRP A 86 -7.74 -2.83 15.76
C TRP A 86 -6.38 -2.19 15.92
N ASP A 87 -5.72 -2.34 17.07
CA ASP A 87 -4.36 -1.85 17.29
C ASP A 87 -3.38 -2.47 16.29
N LYS A 88 -3.47 -3.78 16.05
CA LYS A 88 -2.63 -4.45 15.03
C LYS A 88 -2.90 -3.92 13.63
N MET A 89 -4.16 -3.72 13.27
CA MET A 89 -4.53 -3.18 11.96
C MET A 89 -4.09 -1.72 11.76
N ILE A 90 -4.25 -0.88 12.78
CA ILE A 90 -3.85 0.53 12.78
C ILE A 90 -2.33 0.64 12.67
N ASN A 91 -1.59 -0.14 13.44
CA ASN A 91 -0.13 -0.16 13.39
C ASN A 91 0.37 -0.60 12.01
N LEU A 92 -0.18 -1.70 11.47
CA LEU A 92 0.17 -2.19 10.13
C LEU A 92 -0.10 -1.11 9.05
N ASN A 93 -1.25 -0.42 9.13
CA ASN A 93 -1.59 0.63 8.17
C ASN A 93 -0.73 1.88 8.33
N SER A 94 -0.39 2.27 9.55
CA SER A 94 0.43 3.45 9.84
C SER A 94 1.85 3.27 9.33
N GLU A 95 2.47 2.11 9.59
CA GLU A 95 3.79 1.79 9.05
C GLU A 95 3.78 1.78 7.51
N TYR A 96 2.82 1.09 6.90
CA TYR A 96 2.68 1.07 5.44
C TYR A 96 2.53 2.48 4.85
N SER A 97 1.66 3.30 5.45
CA SER A 97 1.38 4.65 4.97
C SER A 97 2.62 5.54 5.05
N ASN A 98 3.37 5.49 6.16
CA ASN A 98 4.60 6.25 6.33
C ASN A 98 5.64 5.87 5.28
N ASP A 99 5.87 4.57 5.09
CA ASP A 99 6.85 4.07 4.12
C ASP A 99 6.50 4.49 2.69
N ILE A 100 5.21 4.39 2.31
CA ILE A 100 4.74 4.81 0.99
C ILE A 100 4.87 6.31 0.78
N VAL A 101 4.56 7.12 1.79
CA VAL A 101 4.72 8.58 1.72
C VAL A 101 6.19 8.95 1.54
N GLU A 102 7.09 8.34 2.32
CA GLU A 102 8.53 8.58 2.21
C GLU A 102 9.04 8.20 0.81
N MET A 103 8.73 6.99 0.33
CA MET A 103 9.13 6.56 -1.00
C MET A 103 8.54 7.43 -2.12
N ARG A 104 7.34 8.00 -1.92
CA ARG A 104 6.76 8.94 -2.89
C ARG A 104 7.53 10.26 -2.94
N PHE A 105 8.04 10.75 -1.81
CA PHE A 105 8.93 11.90 -1.80
C PHE A 105 10.27 11.58 -2.45
N GLN A 106 10.87 10.43 -2.14
CA GLN A 106 12.11 9.97 -2.80
C GLN A 106 11.92 9.87 -4.33
N LEU A 107 10.81 9.29 -4.78
CA LEU A 107 10.49 9.20 -6.20
C LEU A 107 10.28 10.57 -6.85
N ARG A 108 9.68 11.52 -6.12
CA ARG A 108 9.54 12.91 -6.59
C ARG A 108 10.89 13.58 -6.80
N ASP A 109 11.85 13.31 -5.92
CA ASP A 109 13.19 13.91 -6.02
C ASP A 109 14.03 13.27 -7.13
N GLN A 110 13.76 12.01 -7.48
CA GLN A 110 14.40 11.28 -8.57
C GLN A 110 13.86 11.65 -9.96
N LEU A 111 12.66 12.23 -10.04
CA LEU A 111 11.98 12.57 -11.29
C LEU A 111 11.99 14.07 -11.51
N ASN A 112 12.27 14.50 -12.74
CA ASN A 112 11.99 15.90 -13.09
C ASN A 112 10.48 16.11 -13.30
N ARG A 113 10.06 17.38 -13.32
CA ARG A 113 8.64 17.74 -13.44
C ARG A 113 7.95 17.15 -14.68
N ARG A 114 8.65 17.07 -15.83
CA ARG A 114 8.07 16.52 -17.07
C ARG A 114 7.90 15.02 -16.97
N GLU A 115 8.88 14.33 -16.40
CA GLU A 115 8.82 12.89 -16.15
C GLU A 115 7.68 12.56 -15.17
N TRP A 116 7.56 13.31 -14.07
CA TRP A 116 6.47 13.17 -13.11
C TRP A 116 5.09 13.36 -13.77
N GLU A 117 4.92 14.43 -14.55
CA GLU A 117 3.66 14.68 -15.25
C GLU A 117 3.36 13.59 -16.29
N ALA A 118 4.36 13.12 -17.03
CA ALA A 118 4.18 12.06 -18.02
C ALA A 118 3.87 10.69 -17.39
N MET A 119 4.42 10.41 -16.20
CA MET A 119 4.17 9.16 -15.49
C MET A 119 2.81 9.11 -14.77
N PHE A 120 2.30 10.25 -14.30
CA PHE A 120 1.18 10.26 -13.34
C PHE A 120 -0.04 11.11 -13.71
N ARG A 121 -0.01 11.91 -14.79
CA ARG A 121 -1.15 12.81 -15.14
C ARG A 121 -2.32 12.10 -15.83
N ASN A 122 -2.14 10.88 -16.35
CA ASN A 122 -3.17 10.13 -17.07
C ASN A 122 -3.85 9.00 -16.26
N ASN A 123 -3.58 8.93 -14.95
CA ASN A 123 -4.19 7.96 -14.03
C ASN A 123 -5.09 8.64 -13.00
#